data_AF-A0A940Y5I6-F1
#
_entry.id   AF-A0A940Y5I6-F1
#
_cell.length_a   1.000
_cell.length_b   1.000
_cell.length_c   1.000
_cell.angle_alpha   90.00
_cell.angle_beta   90.00
_cell.angle_gamma   90.00
#
_symmetry.space_group_name_H-M   'P 1'
#
loop_
_entity.id
_entity.type
_entity.pdbx_description
1 polymer ?
#
loop_
_entity_poly.entity_id
_entity_poly.type
_entity_poly.pdbx_seq_one_letter_code
_entity_poly.pdbx_strand_id
1 'polypeptide(L)'
;MPRLRPALSALSACLLLAACQSTPPAAPPPAPATPYRGAVLAVDQTERGVQIVLPGSVLFESGKATFQQAEAAPFLDRVAQLLLTKTDKRVAVEGHTDTDGSANLNEQLSLARARAVADALSSRGVPAARLEAAGFSFRRPVASNSTEDGKRLNRRVELVVLGEQLATLTANEPPGAFESAWARLRSLIEQGRVQAVDAAAPK
;
A
#
# COMPACT_ATOMS: atom_id res chain seq x y z
N MET A 1 -27.38 -23.71 84.86
CA MET A 1 -27.49 -22.78 86.01
C MET A 1 -26.18 -21.98 86.11
N PRO A 2 -26.24 -20.71 86.55
CA PRO A 2 -25.66 -19.52 85.92
C PRO A 2 -24.23 -19.21 86.45
N ARG A 3 -23.48 -18.21 85.96
CA ARG A 3 -23.63 -16.78 86.29
C ARG A 3 -23.02 -15.86 85.23
N LEU A 4 -23.64 -14.69 85.14
CA LEU A 4 -23.49 -13.64 84.14
C LEU A 4 -22.69 -12.46 84.73
N ARG A 5 -22.09 -11.69 83.80
CA ARG A 5 -21.70 -10.26 83.84
C ARG A 5 -20.26 -9.91 84.30
N PRO A 6 -19.73 -8.72 83.91
CA PRO A 6 -19.58 -8.17 82.56
C PRO A 6 -18.23 -7.41 82.38
N ALA A 7 -18.08 -6.72 81.23
CA ALA A 7 -17.45 -5.39 81.04
C ALA A 7 -16.06 -5.25 80.35
N LEU A 8 -16.10 -4.43 79.29
CA LEU A 8 -15.15 -3.43 78.78
C LEU A 8 -13.90 -3.81 77.93
N SER A 9 -13.94 -3.26 76.70
CA SER A 9 -12.90 -2.46 76.01
C SER A 9 -11.59 -3.10 75.55
N ALA A 10 -11.32 -3.02 74.24
CA ALA A 10 -10.31 -2.10 73.67
C ALA A 10 -10.29 -2.15 72.14
N LEU A 11 -10.35 -0.97 71.51
CA LEU A 11 -10.03 -0.72 70.11
C LEU A 11 -8.58 -1.13 69.82
N SER A 12 -8.33 -1.76 68.66
CA SER A 12 -7.01 -1.75 68.04
C SER A 12 -7.15 -1.39 66.56
N ALA A 13 -6.68 -0.19 66.25
CA ALA A 13 -6.60 0.37 64.91
C ALA A 13 -5.39 -0.23 64.19
N CYS A 14 -5.60 -0.90 63.06
CA CYS A 14 -4.54 -1.34 62.16
C CYS A 14 -4.51 -0.40 60.95
N LEU A 15 -3.52 0.47 60.93
CA LEU A 15 -3.11 1.29 59.78
C LEU A 15 -2.61 0.36 58.66
N LEU A 16 -3.25 0.38 57.49
CA LEU A 16 -2.64 -0.09 56.25
C LEU A 16 -2.81 0.97 55.15
N LEU A 17 -1.72 1.71 54.98
CA LEU A 17 -1.22 2.49 53.85
C LEU A 17 -2.19 2.64 52.65
N ALA A 18 -2.69 3.87 52.50
CA ALA A 18 -3.27 4.36 51.26
C ALA A 18 -2.20 4.38 50.16
N ALA A 19 -2.25 3.41 49.25
CA ALA A 19 -1.61 3.54 47.95
C ALA A 19 -2.52 4.40 47.06
N CYS A 20 -2.31 5.72 47.07
CA CYS A 20 -2.88 6.60 46.06
C CYS A 20 -2.19 6.31 44.72
N GLN A 21 -2.64 5.28 43.99
CA GLN A 21 -2.32 5.16 42.58
C GLN A 21 -3.16 6.20 41.83
N SER A 22 -2.59 7.39 41.59
CA SER A 22 -3.18 8.33 40.65
C SER A 22 -3.05 7.73 39.26
N THR A 23 -4.14 7.14 38.75
CA THR A 23 -4.26 6.74 37.36
C THR A 23 -3.93 7.97 36.50
N PRO A 24 -2.93 7.89 35.59
CA PRO A 24 -2.70 8.96 34.63
C PRO A 24 -4.02 9.25 33.90
N PRO A 25 -4.38 10.52 33.68
CA PRO A 25 -5.58 10.85 32.93
C PRO A 25 -5.52 10.15 31.57
N ALA A 26 -6.61 9.48 31.20
CA ALA A 26 -6.74 8.87 29.88
C ALA A 26 -6.37 9.90 28.83
N ALA A 27 -5.42 9.56 27.94
CA ALA A 27 -5.07 10.42 26.84
C ALA A 27 -6.36 10.79 26.08
N PRO A 28 -6.55 12.06 25.68
CA PRO A 28 -7.70 12.45 24.89
C PRO A 28 -7.78 11.54 23.65
N PRO A 29 -9.00 11.15 23.20
CA PRO A 29 -9.15 10.38 21.99
C PRO A 29 -8.39 11.10 20.86
N PRO A 30 -7.64 10.37 20.01
CA PRO A 30 -6.94 11.00 18.91
C PRO A 30 -7.93 11.85 18.13
N ALA A 31 -7.56 13.10 17.86
CA ALA A 31 -8.36 13.98 17.02
C ALA A 31 -8.71 13.23 15.72
N PRO A 32 -9.91 13.42 15.14
CA PRO A 32 -10.26 12.80 13.87
C PRO A 32 -9.16 13.14 12.86
N ALA A 33 -8.48 12.12 12.35
CA ALA A 33 -7.39 12.31 11.40
C ALA A 33 -7.94 13.10 10.21
N THR A 34 -7.37 14.26 9.92
CA THR A 34 -7.70 15.00 8.70
C THR A 34 -7.44 14.09 7.51
N PRO A 35 -8.38 13.98 6.55
CA PRO A 35 -8.21 13.07 5.43
C PRO A 35 -6.97 13.49 4.63
N TYR A 36 -6.11 12.52 4.34
CA TYR A 36 -4.95 12.72 3.47
C TYR A 36 -5.41 13.22 2.10
N ARG A 37 -4.86 14.34 1.64
CA ARG A 37 -5.25 15.00 0.38
C ARG A 37 -4.33 14.72 -0.80
N GLY A 38 -3.25 13.96 -0.58
CA GLY A 38 -2.31 13.59 -1.63
C GLY A 38 -2.75 12.35 -2.42
N ALA A 39 -1.93 11.95 -3.38
CA ALA A 39 -2.11 10.69 -4.10
C ALA A 39 -1.94 9.51 -3.14
N VAL A 40 -3.01 8.76 -2.92
CA VAL A 40 -2.98 7.52 -2.12
C VAL A 40 -2.30 6.44 -2.96
N LEU A 41 -1.20 5.87 -2.45
CA LEU A 41 -0.49 4.81 -3.17
C LEU A 41 -0.96 3.43 -2.73
N ALA A 42 -1.31 2.62 -3.72
CA ALA A 42 -1.56 1.20 -3.58
C ALA A 42 -0.24 0.45 -3.39
N VAL A 43 -0.01 -0.12 -2.20
CA VAL A 43 1.23 -0.82 -1.85
C VAL A 43 0.93 -2.16 -1.17
N ASP A 44 1.80 -3.16 -1.36
CA ASP A 44 1.78 -4.41 -0.61
C ASP A 44 3.21 -4.95 -0.45
N GLN A 45 3.46 -5.70 0.62
CA GLN A 45 4.70 -6.45 0.78
C GLN A 45 4.68 -7.69 -0.14
N THR A 46 5.81 -7.99 -0.77
CA THR A 46 6.00 -9.22 -1.56
C THR A 46 7.33 -9.88 -1.18
N GLU A 47 7.57 -11.10 -1.67
CA GLU A 47 8.87 -11.79 -1.51
C GLU A 47 10.04 -11.03 -2.15
N ARG A 48 9.78 -10.24 -3.19
CA ARG A 48 10.80 -9.44 -3.90
C ARG A 48 11.10 -8.11 -3.21
N GLY A 49 10.27 -7.69 -2.25
CA GLY A 49 10.31 -6.39 -1.61
C GLY A 49 8.94 -5.70 -1.62
N VAL A 50 8.91 -4.37 -1.59
CA VAL A 50 7.64 -3.62 -1.59
C VAL A 50 7.17 -3.35 -2.99
N GLN A 51 5.94 -3.75 -3.30
CA GLN A 51 5.30 -3.47 -4.59
C GLN A 51 4.40 -2.23 -4.46
N ILE A 52 4.53 -1.30 -5.39
CA ILE A 52 3.65 -0.15 -5.59
C ILE A 52 2.92 -0.37 -6.92
N VAL A 53 1.59 -0.30 -6.92
CA VAL A 53 0.77 -0.56 -8.11
C VAL A 53 0.12 0.72 -8.59
N LEU A 54 0.39 1.09 -9.84
CA LEU A 54 -0.19 2.25 -10.48
C LEU A 54 -1.14 1.80 -11.63
N PRO A 55 -2.44 2.06 -11.53
CA PRO A 55 -3.39 1.71 -12.59
C PRO A 55 -3.06 2.44 -13.89
N GLY A 56 -3.07 1.71 -15.01
CA GLY A 56 -2.75 2.27 -16.32
C GLY A 56 -3.74 3.37 -16.75
N SER A 57 -5.00 3.29 -16.32
CA SER A 57 -6.04 4.30 -16.58
C SER A 57 -5.87 5.59 -15.79
N VAL A 58 -5.02 5.60 -14.76
CA VAL A 58 -4.63 6.83 -14.05
C VAL A 58 -3.41 7.43 -14.73
N LEU A 59 -2.45 6.60 -15.11
CA LEU A 59 -1.20 7.07 -15.69
C LEU A 59 -1.33 7.51 -17.14
N PHE A 60 -1.98 6.74 -18.01
CA PHE A 60 -1.81 6.86 -19.46
C PHE A 60 -3.10 7.11 -20.22
N GLU A 61 -2.97 7.80 -21.35
CA GLU A 61 -4.01 7.81 -22.37
C GLU A 61 -4.29 6.39 -22.89
N SER A 62 -5.54 6.15 -23.30
CA SER A 62 -5.98 4.83 -23.77
C SER A 62 -5.10 4.34 -24.93
N GLY A 63 -4.60 3.11 -24.81
CA GLY A 63 -3.75 2.45 -25.81
C GLY A 63 -2.35 3.07 -25.99
N LYS A 64 -1.96 4.07 -25.19
CA LYS A 64 -0.68 4.79 -25.34
C LYS A 64 0.22 4.67 -24.12
N ALA A 65 1.46 5.10 -24.28
CA ALA A 65 2.44 5.35 -23.21
C ALA A 65 2.55 6.85 -22.85
N THR A 66 1.71 7.71 -23.45
CA THR A 66 1.62 9.13 -23.11
C THR A 66 0.86 9.30 -21.80
N PHE A 67 1.40 10.09 -20.88
CA PHE A 67 0.76 10.34 -19.59
C PHE A 67 -0.46 11.25 -19.69
N GLN A 68 -1.50 10.93 -18.90
CA GLN A 68 -2.53 11.89 -18.51
C GLN A 68 -1.93 12.82 -17.46
N GLN A 69 -1.36 13.95 -17.89
CA GLN A 69 -0.45 14.74 -17.06
C GLN A 69 -1.08 15.20 -15.73
N ALA A 70 -2.34 15.62 -15.73
CA ALA A 70 -3.01 16.13 -14.54
C ALA A 70 -3.23 15.03 -13.48
N GLU A 71 -3.57 13.83 -13.92
CA GLU A 71 -3.85 12.68 -13.08
C GLU A 71 -2.58 11.93 -12.68
N ALA A 72 -1.61 11.79 -13.59
CA ALA A 72 -0.40 11.01 -13.37
C ALA A 72 0.63 11.75 -12.52
N ALA A 73 0.76 13.08 -12.65
CA ALA A 73 1.81 13.84 -11.98
C ALA A 73 1.79 13.69 -10.45
N PRO A 74 0.65 13.80 -9.75
CA PRO A 74 0.60 13.62 -8.29
C PRO A 74 1.11 12.24 -7.82
N PHE A 75 0.82 11.17 -8.58
CA PHE A 75 1.29 9.83 -8.26
C PHE A 75 2.80 9.69 -8.51
N LEU A 76 3.29 10.20 -9.64
CA LEU A 76 4.72 10.15 -9.97
C LEU A 76 5.56 10.99 -9.01
N ASP A 77 5.09 12.17 -8.62
CA ASP A 77 5.72 13.04 -7.62
C ASP A 77 5.80 12.32 -6.27
N ARG A 78 4.70 11.68 -5.86
CA ARG A 78 4.60 10.94 -4.60
C ARG A 78 5.52 9.72 -4.57
N VAL A 79 5.57 8.95 -5.65
CA VAL A 79 6.49 7.81 -5.78
C VAL A 79 7.94 8.27 -5.74
N ALA A 80 8.29 9.32 -6.49
CA ALA A 80 9.65 9.87 -6.46
C ALA A 80 10.04 10.35 -5.06
N GLN A 81 9.15 11.05 -4.35
CA GLN A 81 9.37 11.47 -2.97
C GLN A 81 9.71 10.28 -2.06
N LEU A 82 8.94 9.19 -2.13
CA LEU A 82 9.20 7.98 -1.33
C LEU A 82 10.55 7.35 -1.68
N LEU A 83 10.84 7.20 -2.98
CA LEU A 83 12.09 6.61 -3.45
C LEU A 83 13.33 7.45 -3.14
N LEU A 84 13.17 8.75 -2.87
CA LEU A 84 14.25 9.64 -2.49
C LEU A 84 14.44 9.74 -0.97
N THR A 85 13.36 9.60 -0.20
CA THR A 85 13.38 9.89 1.25
C THR A 85 13.37 8.66 2.14
N LYS A 86 12.91 7.50 1.63
CA LYS A 86 12.72 6.30 2.45
C LYS A 86 13.69 5.17 2.14
N THR A 87 14.31 5.18 0.97
CA THR A 87 15.08 4.02 0.48
C THR A 87 16.09 4.41 -0.59
N ASP A 88 17.22 3.72 -0.64
CA ASP A 88 18.24 3.80 -1.69
C ASP A 88 18.24 2.57 -2.62
N LYS A 89 17.31 1.63 -2.40
CA LYS A 89 17.24 0.36 -3.13
C LYS A 89 16.96 0.55 -4.62
N ARG A 90 17.28 -0.49 -5.39
CA ARG A 90 16.93 -0.63 -6.81
C ARG A 90 15.43 -0.87 -6.95
N VAL A 91 14.87 -0.42 -8.07
CA VAL A 91 13.44 -0.48 -8.36
C VAL A 91 13.24 -1.11 -9.73
N ALA A 92 12.53 -2.24 -9.76
CA ALA A 92 12.04 -2.80 -11.02
C ALA A 92 10.71 -2.10 -11.38
N VAL A 93 10.65 -1.53 -12.58
CA VAL A 93 9.45 -0.88 -13.14
C VAL A 93 8.87 -1.80 -14.21
N GLU A 94 7.71 -2.39 -13.92
CA GLU A 94 7.14 -3.49 -14.69
C GLU A 94 5.83 -3.05 -15.35
N GLY A 95 5.79 -3.03 -16.68
CA GLY A 95 4.59 -2.71 -17.44
C GLY A 95 3.77 -3.94 -17.79
N HIS A 96 2.45 -3.83 -17.69
CA HIS A 96 1.51 -4.90 -17.99
C HIS A 96 0.35 -4.42 -18.88
N THR A 97 -0.18 -5.33 -19.68
CA THR A 97 -1.39 -5.11 -20.49
C THR A 97 -2.44 -6.16 -20.16
N ASP A 98 -3.66 -5.94 -20.64
CA ASP A 98 -4.62 -7.01 -20.85
C ASP A 98 -4.31 -7.76 -22.15
N THR A 99 -5.16 -8.72 -22.50
CA THR A 99 -5.04 -9.55 -23.70
C THR A 99 -5.62 -8.89 -24.95
N ASP A 100 -6.15 -7.67 -24.88
CA ASP A 100 -6.75 -7.03 -26.05
C ASP A 100 -5.65 -6.52 -27.00
N GLY A 101 -5.87 -6.65 -28.31
CA GLY A 101 -4.87 -6.30 -29.32
C GLY A 101 -3.87 -7.43 -29.64
N SER A 102 -2.85 -7.13 -30.46
CA SER A 102 -1.86 -8.14 -30.87
C SER A 102 -0.75 -8.30 -29.84
N ALA A 103 -0.16 -9.50 -29.78
CA ALA A 103 0.95 -9.78 -28.87
C ALA A 103 2.12 -8.81 -29.04
N ASN A 104 2.53 -8.53 -30.28
CA ASN A 104 3.63 -7.59 -30.57
C ASN A 104 3.32 -6.16 -30.07
N LEU A 105 2.07 -5.69 -30.26
CA LEU A 105 1.66 -4.38 -29.74
C LEU A 105 1.72 -4.34 -28.22
N ASN A 106 1.28 -5.41 -27.54
CA ASN A 106 1.31 -5.49 -26.08
C ASN A 106 2.73 -5.61 -25.50
N GLU A 107 3.65 -6.30 -26.18
CA GLU A 107 5.08 -6.27 -25.82
C GLU A 107 5.63 -4.85 -25.85
N GLN A 108 5.43 -4.15 -26.97
CA GLN A 108 5.96 -2.80 -27.15
C GLN A 108 5.31 -1.82 -26.18
N LEU A 109 3.99 -1.89 -26.01
CA LEU A 109 3.23 -0.98 -25.15
C LEU A 109 3.61 -1.16 -23.68
N SER A 110 3.70 -2.40 -23.20
CA SER A 110 4.09 -2.66 -21.80
C SER A 110 5.49 -2.13 -21.51
N LEU A 111 6.48 -2.40 -22.37
CA LEU A 111 7.84 -1.89 -22.21
C LEU A 111 7.90 -0.36 -22.31
N ALA A 112 7.19 0.24 -23.26
CA ALA A 112 7.14 1.69 -23.43
C ALA A 112 6.57 2.40 -22.19
N ARG A 113 5.50 1.85 -21.59
CA ARG A 113 4.92 2.38 -20.35
C ARG A 113 5.88 2.27 -19.16
N ALA A 114 6.57 1.14 -19.03
CA ALA A 114 7.57 0.95 -17.98
C ALA A 114 8.71 1.98 -18.11
N ARG A 115 9.22 2.17 -19.33
CA ARG A 115 10.27 3.17 -19.62
C ARG A 115 9.78 4.59 -19.33
N ALA A 116 8.57 4.95 -19.78
CA ALA A 116 8.01 6.27 -19.52
C ALA A 116 7.93 6.58 -18.02
N VAL A 117 7.55 5.60 -17.18
CA VAL A 117 7.54 5.77 -15.72
C VAL A 117 8.95 5.90 -15.16
N ALA A 118 9.91 5.06 -15.59
CA ALA A 118 11.29 5.17 -15.16
C ALA A 118 11.90 6.54 -15.52
N ASP A 119 11.70 7.01 -16.74
CA ASP A 119 12.18 8.31 -17.21
C ASP A 119 11.52 9.45 -16.43
N ALA A 120 10.22 9.35 -16.15
CA ALA A 120 9.49 10.34 -15.35
C ALA A 120 9.93 10.38 -13.87
N LEU A 121 10.37 9.25 -13.31
CA LEU A 121 10.97 9.22 -11.97
C LEU A 121 12.39 9.76 -11.97
N SER A 122 13.15 9.48 -13.03
CA SER A 122 14.49 10.03 -13.20
C SER A 122 14.47 11.55 -13.35
N SER A 123 13.50 12.10 -14.07
CA SER A 123 13.34 13.57 -14.20
C SER A 123 12.95 14.24 -12.88
N ARG A 124 12.41 13.46 -11.93
CA ARG A 124 12.13 13.87 -10.53
C ARG A 124 13.30 13.66 -9.58
N GLY A 125 14.46 13.25 -10.10
CA GLY A 125 15.71 13.14 -9.35
C GLY A 125 16.02 11.75 -8.82
N VAL A 126 15.18 10.73 -9.06
CA VAL A 126 15.55 9.35 -8.71
C VAL A 126 16.72 8.90 -9.60
N PRO A 127 17.87 8.46 -9.05
CA PRO A 127 19.01 8.08 -9.88
C PRO A 127 18.65 6.99 -10.91
N ALA A 128 18.88 7.25 -12.20
CA ALA A 128 18.54 6.31 -13.28
C ALA A 128 19.17 4.92 -13.09
N ALA A 129 20.36 4.82 -12.50
CA ALA A 129 21.02 3.56 -12.19
C ALA A 129 20.25 2.66 -11.20
N ARG A 130 19.29 3.22 -10.45
CA ARG A 130 18.39 2.48 -9.56
C ARG A 130 17.17 1.94 -10.28
N LEU A 131 16.85 2.40 -11.49
CA LEU A 131 15.59 2.11 -12.19
C LEU A 131 15.82 1.08 -13.30
N GLU A 132 15.12 -0.06 -13.23
CA GLU A 132 15.14 -1.09 -14.27
C GLU A 132 13.75 -1.26 -14.89
N ALA A 133 13.57 -0.87 -16.15
CA ALA A 133 12.29 -0.97 -16.83
C ALA A 133 12.14 -2.27 -17.65
N ALA A 134 11.02 -2.99 -17.46
CA ALA A 134 10.70 -4.21 -18.19
C ALA A 134 9.21 -4.26 -18.59
N GLY A 135 8.92 -4.81 -19.77
CA GLY A 135 7.57 -5.08 -20.25
C GLY A 135 7.21 -6.56 -20.11
N PHE A 136 6.08 -6.86 -19.47
CA PHE A 136 5.58 -8.22 -19.30
C PHE A 136 4.35 -8.53 -20.15
N SER A 137 3.87 -7.58 -20.95
CA SER A 137 2.69 -7.76 -21.79
C SER A 137 1.52 -8.30 -20.93
N PHE A 138 0.74 -9.24 -21.46
CA PHE A 138 -0.32 -9.93 -20.72
C PHE A 138 0.15 -11.24 -20.04
N ARG A 139 1.47 -11.49 -19.93
CA ARG A 139 1.99 -12.77 -19.41
C ARG A 139 1.87 -12.95 -17.91
N ARG A 140 1.62 -11.86 -17.17
CA ARG A 140 1.48 -11.84 -15.70
C ARG A 140 0.16 -11.18 -15.30
N PRO A 141 -0.99 -11.78 -15.64
CA PRO A 141 -2.28 -11.27 -15.23
C PRO A 141 -2.45 -11.43 -13.71
N VAL A 142 -3.14 -10.48 -13.09
CA VAL A 142 -3.57 -10.55 -11.68
C VAL A 142 -5.04 -10.93 -11.55
N ALA A 143 -5.77 -10.83 -12.66
CA ALA A 143 -7.18 -11.13 -12.77
C ALA A 143 -7.48 -11.74 -14.14
N SER A 144 -8.58 -12.49 -14.24
CA SER A 144 -9.06 -12.99 -15.52
C SER A 144 -9.31 -11.86 -16.53
N ASN A 145 -8.86 -12.02 -17.77
CA ASN A 145 -9.14 -11.06 -18.85
C ASN A 145 -10.55 -11.19 -19.45
N SER A 146 -11.37 -12.12 -18.94
CA SER A 146 -12.74 -12.33 -19.41
C SER A 146 -13.72 -11.24 -18.97
N THR A 147 -13.35 -10.38 -18.02
CA THR A 147 -14.19 -9.27 -17.55
C THR A 147 -13.47 -7.93 -17.69
N GLU A 148 -14.23 -6.85 -17.92
CA GLU A 148 -13.65 -5.50 -17.99
C GLU A 148 -12.99 -5.06 -16.68
N ASP A 149 -13.48 -5.55 -15.54
CA ASP A 149 -12.86 -5.32 -14.23
C ASP A 149 -11.48 -5.97 -14.17
N GLY A 150 -11.35 -7.23 -14.62
CA GLY A 150 -10.07 -7.92 -14.63
C GLY A 150 -9.09 -7.35 -15.66
N LYS A 151 -9.54 -6.98 -16.86
CA LYS A 151 -8.71 -6.27 -17.85
C LYS A 151 -8.18 -4.95 -17.30
N ARG A 152 -9.02 -4.14 -16.64
CA ARG A 152 -8.57 -2.88 -16.00
C ARG A 152 -7.47 -3.11 -14.96
N LEU A 153 -7.56 -4.17 -14.16
CA LEU A 153 -6.53 -4.53 -13.19
C LEU A 153 -5.25 -5.01 -13.88
N ASN A 154 -5.35 -5.70 -15.01
CA ASN A 154 -4.18 -6.15 -15.77
C ASN A 154 -3.43 -5.00 -16.48
N ARG A 155 -4.14 -3.94 -16.89
CA ARG A 155 -3.54 -2.71 -17.41
C ARG A 155 -2.93 -1.85 -16.29
N ARG A 156 -1.69 -2.12 -15.92
CA ARG A 156 -1.00 -1.45 -14.80
C ARG A 156 0.50 -1.31 -15.03
N VAL A 157 1.13 -0.46 -14.22
CA VAL A 157 2.57 -0.46 -13.98
C VAL A 157 2.82 -0.79 -12.52
N GLU A 158 3.73 -1.72 -12.26
CA GLU A 158 4.19 -2.06 -10.92
C GLU A 158 5.59 -1.51 -10.70
N LEU A 159 5.87 -0.99 -9.51
CA LEU A 159 7.21 -0.67 -9.06
C LEU A 159 7.54 -1.58 -7.89
N VAL A 160 8.58 -2.40 -8.04
CA VAL A 160 9.04 -3.29 -6.97
C VAL A 160 10.34 -2.74 -6.41
N VAL A 161 10.28 -2.20 -5.20
CA VAL A 161 11.45 -1.74 -4.44
C VAL A 161 12.15 -2.97 -3.87
N LEU A 162 13.25 -3.36 -4.50
CA LEU A 162 13.86 -4.67 -4.31
C LEU A 162 14.46 -4.83 -2.91
N GLY A 163 14.04 -5.88 -2.20
CA GLY A 163 14.49 -6.22 -0.86
C GLY A 163 14.06 -5.24 0.23
N GLU A 164 13.15 -4.31 -0.07
CA GLU A 164 12.64 -3.34 0.91
C GLU A 164 11.52 -3.94 1.77
N GLN A 165 11.33 -3.34 2.94
CA GLN A 165 10.23 -3.66 3.86
C GLN A 165 9.16 -2.58 3.82
N LEU A 166 7.89 -2.99 3.82
CA LEU A 166 6.74 -2.09 3.76
C LEU A 166 6.77 -1.09 4.92
N ALA A 167 7.11 -1.56 6.12
CA ALA A 167 7.24 -0.72 7.30
C ALA A 167 8.26 0.41 7.12
N THR A 168 9.37 0.18 6.39
CA THR A 168 10.37 1.22 6.08
C THR A 168 9.77 2.26 5.15
N LEU A 169 9.14 1.82 4.05
CA LEU A 169 8.61 2.70 3.02
C LEU A 169 7.46 3.58 3.53
N THR A 170 6.65 3.06 4.47
CA THR A 170 5.49 3.76 5.03
C THR A 170 5.76 4.43 6.38
N ALA A 171 6.99 4.35 6.91
CA ALA A 171 7.32 4.90 8.22
C ALA A 171 7.03 6.42 8.29
N ASN A 172 6.36 6.85 9.35
CA ASN A 172 6.02 8.25 9.64
C ASN A 172 5.16 8.95 8.56
N GLU A 173 4.46 8.19 7.72
CA GLU A 173 3.51 8.75 6.77
C GLU A 173 2.12 8.94 7.42
N PRO A 174 1.36 9.95 7.00
CA PRO A 174 0.05 10.22 7.60
C PRO A 174 -0.94 9.08 7.33
N PRO A 175 -1.91 8.87 8.24
CA PRO A 175 -2.99 7.90 8.00
C PRO A 175 -3.69 8.14 6.67
N GLY A 176 -3.97 7.07 5.94
CA GLY A 176 -4.63 7.13 4.62
C GLY A 176 -3.73 7.51 3.45
N ALA A 177 -2.42 7.68 3.65
CA ALA A 177 -1.46 7.90 2.56
C ALA A 177 -1.25 6.66 1.67
N PHE A 178 -1.60 5.48 2.18
CA PHE A 178 -1.47 4.21 1.50
C PHE A 178 -2.74 3.38 1.62
N GLU A 179 -2.95 2.54 0.64
CA GLU A 179 -3.95 1.48 0.64
C GLU A 179 -3.29 0.16 0.22
N SER A 180 -3.90 -0.97 0.56
CA SER A 180 -3.42 -2.27 0.07
C SER A 180 -3.69 -2.39 -1.42
N ALA A 181 -2.65 -2.64 -2.20
CA ALA A 181 -2.73 -2.70 -3.65
C ALA A 181 -3.76 -3.71 -4.16
N TRP A 182 -3.88 -4.83 -3.46
CA TRP A 182 -4.74 -5.94 -3.88
C TRP A 182 -6.01 -6.13 -3.07
N ALA A 183 -6.30 -5.25 -2.11
CA ALA A 183 -7.55 -5.33 -1.33
C ALA A 183 -8.80 -5.21 -2.23
N ARG A 184 -8.77 -4.30 -3.21
CA ARG A 184 -9.86 -4.16 -4.17
C ARG A 184 -10.06 -5.41 -5.02
N LEU A 185 -8.96 -6.01 -5.50
CA LEU A 185 -9.02 -7.26 -6.27
C LEU A 185 -9.62 -8.39 -5.44
N ARG A 186 -9.16 -8.58 -4.20
CA ARG A 186 -9.70 -9.59 -3.27
C ARG A 186 -11.21 -9.41 -3.09
N SER A 187 -11.66 -8.19 -2.85
CA SER A 187 -13.09 -7.88 -2.71
C SER A 187 -13.89 -8.18 -3.99
N LEU A 188 -13.35 -7.89 -5.18
CA LEU A 188 -14.02 -8.20 -6.45
C LEU A 188 -14.11 -9.71 -6.71
N ILE A 189 -13.12 -10.49 -6.28
CA ILE A 189 -13.14 -11.95 -6.35
C ILE A 189 -14.20 -12.51 -5.40
N GLU A 190 -14.23 -12.05 -4.15
CA GLU A 190 -15.23 -12.47 -3.15
C GLU A 190 -16.66 -12.17 -3.60
N GLN A 191 -16.88 -11.05 -4.31
CA GLN A 191 -18.16 -10.69 -4.91
C GLN A 191 -18.48 -11.46 -6.20
N GLY A 192 -17.59 -12.34 -6.69
CA GLY A 192 -17.76 -13.07 -7.94
C GLY A 192 -17.71 -12.20 -9.21
N ARG A 193 -17.24 -10.95 -9.10
CA ARG A 193 -17.15 -10.00 -10.22
C ARG A 193 -15.92 -10.23 -11.10
N VAL A 194 -14.88 -10.81 -10.51
CA VAL A 194 -13.61 -11.13 -11.17
C VAL A 194 -13.21 -12.53 -10.76
N GLN A 195 -12.69 -13.31 -11.72
CA GLN A 195 -12.08 -14.59 -11.42
C GLN A 195 -10.60 -14.41 -11.11
N ALA A 196 -10.12 -15.07 -10.05
CA ALA A 196 -8.69 -15.22 -9.81
C ALA A 196 -8.06 -15.98 -10.97
N VAL A 197 -6.80 -15.68 -11.28
CA VAL A 197 -5.98 -16.56 -12.11
C VAL A 197 -5.30 -17.58 -11.18
N ASP A 198 -5.19 -18.84 -11.60
CA ASP A 198 -4.74 -19.98 -10.79
C ASP A 198 -3.31 -19.86 -10.19
N ALA A 199 -2.63 -18.71 -10.35
CA ALA A 199 -1.26 -18.49 -9.89
C ALA A 199 -0.95 -17.12 -9.25
N ALA A 200 -1.91 -16.21 -9.00
CA ALA A 200 -1.52 -14.83 -8.66
C ALA A 200 -2.45 -14.05 -7.70
N ALA A 201 -2.95 -14.67 -6.63
CA ALA A 201 -3.09 -13.86 -5.42
C ALA A 201 -1.68 -13.74 -4.82
N PRO A 202 -1.02 -12.56 -4.85
CA PRO A 202 0.18 -12.38 -4.06
C PRO A 202 -0.20 -12.64 -2.61
N LYS A 203 0.44 -13.65 -2.01
CA LYS A 203 0.32 -13.97 -0.59
C LYS A 203 0.88 -12.83 0.24
#